data_AF-A0A327V8B6-F1
#
_entry.id   AF-A0A327V8B6-F1
#
_cell.length_a   1.000
_cell.length_b   1.000
_cell.length_c   1.000
_cell.angle_alpha   90.00
_cell.angle_beta   90.00
_cell.angle_gamma   90.00
#
_symmetry.space_group_name_H-M   'P 1'
#
loop_
_entity.id
_entity.type
_entity.pdbx_description
1 polymer ?
#
loop_
_entity_poly.entity_id
_entity_poly.type
_entity_poly.pdbx_seq_one_letter_code
_entity_poly.pdbx_strand_id
1 'polypeptide(L)'
;MRYIDVPDPRRRTCPACDRSLIVNADNFHMDSLCADGFTRKCAECRNEAARIAYRLAAPERARRVRERRAARRAHFESTGRYWAA
;
A
#
# COMPACT_ATOMS: atom_id res chain seq x y z
N MET A 1 9.96 46.04 -9.48
CA MET A 1 9.48 44.67 -9.18
C MET A 1 10.66 43.74 -9.37
N ARG A 2 11.27 43.19 -8.30
CA ARG A 2 12.35 42.21 -8.43
C ARG A 2 11.70 40.85 -8.64
N TYR A 3 11.84 40.28 -9.83
CA TYR A 3 11.50 38.87 -10.06
C TYR A 3 12.42 38.03 -9.18
N ILE A 4 11.85 37.29 -8.24
CA ILE A 4 12.57 36.27 -7.48
C ILE A 4 12.64 35.06 -8.41
N ASP A 5 13.84 34.67 -8.84
CA ASP A 5 14.09 33.42 -9.56
C ASP A 5 13.74 32.24 -8.64
N VAL A 6 12.50 31.76 -8.71
CA VAL A 6 12.08 30.53 -8.03
C VAL A 6 12.61 29.35 -8.86
N PRO A 7 13.46 28.48 -8.30
CA PRO A 7 13.95 27.30 -9.02
C PRO A 7 12.78 26.42 -9.48
N ASP A 8 12.89 25.83 -10.68
CA ASP A 8 11.88 24.88 -11.18
C ASP A 8 11.72 23.74 -10.17
N PRO A 9 10.49 23.34 -9.83
CA PRO A 9 10.25 22.19 -8.99
C PRO A 9 11.00 20.95 -9.50
N ARG A 10 11.66 20.25 -8.57
CA ARG A 10 12.43 19.03 -8.89
C ARG A 10 11.53 18.02 -9.59
N ARG A 11 12.02 17.44 -10.69
CA ARG A 11 11.33 16.39 -11.46
C ARG A 11 12.07 15.07 -11.39
N ARG A 12 11.33 13.96 -11.49
CA ARG A 12 11.85 12.59 -11.47
C ARG A 12 11.10 11.75 -12.50
N THR A 13 11.84 10.93 -13.23
CA THR A 13 11.27 9.94 -14.16
C THR A 13 10.93 8.65 -13.41
N CYS A 14 9.67 8.21 -13.50
CA CYS A 14 9.25 6.94 -12.93
C CYS A 14 9.84 5.76 -13.75
N PRO A 15 10.59 4.83 -13.14
CA PRO A 15 11.22 3.72 -13.87
C PRO A 15 10.24 2.62 -14.32
N ALA A 16 8.93 2.79 -14.10
CA ALA A 16 7.91 1.81 -14.48
C ALA A 16 7.01 2.29 -15.63
N CYS A 17 6.84 3.61 -15.78
CA CYS A 17 5.98 4.18 -16.81
C CYS A 17 6.64 5.32 -17.59
N ASP A 18 7.93 5.57 -17.33
CA ASP A 18 8.80 6.57 -17.98
C ASP A 18 8.28 8.02 -18.02
N ARG A 19 7.22 8.32 -17.27
CA ARG A 19 6.72 9.68 -17.09
C ARG A 19 7.64 10.46 -16.16
N SER A 20 8.00 11.67 -16.59
CA SER A 20 8.72 12.66 -15.76
C SER A 20 7.71 13.55 -15.04
N LEU A 21 7.65 13.41 -13.72
CA LEU A 21 6.68 14.09 -12.86
C LEU A 21 7.40 14.94 -11.80
N ILE A 22 6.70 15.95 -11.28
CA ILE A 22 7.21 16.77 -10.17
C ILE A 22 7.32 15.90 -8.91
N VAL A 23 8.42 16.03 -8.18
CA VAL A 23 8.64 15.34 -6.90
C VAL A 23 7.85 16.04 -5.81
N ASN A 24 6.63 15.57 -5.58
CA ASN A 24 5.74 16.02 -4.52
C ASN A 24 4.87 14.84 -4.03
N ALA A 25 4.10 15.07 -2.96
CA ALA A 25 3.25 14.05 -2.33
C ALA A 25 2.10 13.55 -3.24
N ASP A 26 1.73 14.31 -4.27
CA ASP A 26 0.69 13.91 -5.22
C ASP A 26 1.20 12.87 -6.22
N ASN A 27 2.44 13.04 -6.71
CA ASN A 27 3.01 12.19 -7.74
C ASN A 27 3.86 11.03 -7.19
N PHE A 28 4.44 11.19 -6.00
CA PHE A 28 5.30 10.19 -5.36
C PHE A 28 4.91 10.04 -3.89
N HIS A 29 4.73 8.80 -3.44
CA HIS A 29 4.45 8.54 -2.02
C HIS A 29 5.66 8.91 -1.16
N MET A 30 5.40 9.41 0.05
CA MET A 30 6.45 9.64 1.04
C MET A 30 7.03 8.31 1.53
N ASP A 31 8.34 8.28 1.69
CA ASP A 31 9.09 7.14 2.19
C ASP A 31 10.30 7.64 3.00
N SER A 32 10.25 7.45 4.31
CA SER A 32 11.29 7.89 5.24
C SER A 32 12.62 7.17 5.04
N LEU A 33 12.64 6.06 4.28
CA LEU A 33 13.86 5.33 3.96
C LEU A 33 14.56 5.89 2.72
N CYS A 34 13.89 6.75 1.94
CA CYS A 34 14.47 7.40 0.77
C CYS A 34 15.15 8.72 1.18
N ALA A 35 16.34 9.00 0.62
CA ALA A 35 17.14 10.18 0.97
C ALA A 35 16.40 11.51 0.74
N ASP A 36 15.53 11.59 -0.27
CA ASP A 36 14.71 12.77 -0.55
C ASP A 36 13.28 12.65 0.02
N GLY A 37 13.01 11.62 0.82
CA GLY A 37 11.71 11.40 1.44
C GLY A 37 10.61 10.89 0.49
N PHE A 38 10.93 10.59 -0.78
CA PHE A 38 9.94 10.14 -1.76
C PHE A 38 10.34 8.84 -2.46
N THR A 39 9.35 7.98 -2.68
CA THR A 39 9.52 6.72 -3.41
C THR A 39 10.05 6.92 -4.85
N ARG A 40 10.79 5.94 -5.37
CA ARG A 40 11.33 5.98 -6.75
C ARG A 40 10.28 5.84 -7.86
N LYS A 41 9.20 5.09 -7.60
CA LYS A 41 8.09 4.87 -8.55
C LYS A 41 6.97 5.86 -8.25
N CYS A 42 6.30 6.36 -9.29
CA CYS A 42 5.16 7.24 -9.09
C CYS A 42 4.02 6.54 -8.33
N ALA A 43 3.18 7.34 -7.69
CA ALA A 43 2.06 6.90 -6.87
C ALA A 43 1.13 5.97 -7.65
N GLU A 44 0.82 6.28 -8.92
CA GLU A 44 -0.03 5.45 -9.77
C GLU A 44 0.53 4.04 -9.96
N CYS A 45 1.78 3.92 -10.40
CA CYS A 45 2.41 2.61 -10.63
C CYS A 45 2.53 1.79 -9.33
N ARG A 46 2.79 2.46 -8.19
CA ARG A 46 2.81 1.78 -6.88
C ARG A 46 1.41 1.28 -6.50
N ASN A 47 0.39 2.11 -6.69
CA ASN A 47 -0.99 1.76 -6.36
C ASN A 47 -1.50 0.60 -7.24
N GLU A 48 -1.16 0.61 -8.53
CA GLU A 48 -1.48 -0.49 -9.43
C GLU A 48 -0.83 -1.81 -8.99
N ALA A 49 0.47 -1.79 -8.70
CA ALA A 49 1.17 -2.97 -8.19
C ALA A 49 0.54 -3.49 -6.89
N ALA A 50 0.16 -2.59 -5.97
CA ALA A 50 -0.53 -2.96 -4.73
C ALA A 50 -1.90 -3.60 -5.00
N ARG A 51 -2.69 -3.06 -5.95
CA ARG A 51 -3.98 -3.64 -6.35
C ARG A 51 -3.83 -5.04 -6.95
N ILE A 52 -2.80 -5.25 -7.78
CA ILE A 52 -2.50 -6.56 -8.36
C ILE A 52 -2.13 -7.55 -7.25
N ALA A 53 -1.19 -7.19 -6.38
CA ALA A 53 -0.79 -8.03 -5.25
C ALA A 53 -1.97 -8.38 -4.34
N TYR A 54 -2.86 -7.42 -4.07
CA TYR A 54 -4.08 -7.63 -3.29
C TYR A 54 -5.01 -8.66 -3.94
N ARG A 55 -5.23 -8.56 -5.26
CA ARG A 55 -6.08 -9.49 -6.02
C ARG A 55 -5.48 -10.91 -6.02
N LEU A 56 -4.18 -11.03 -6.24
CA LEU A 56 -3.49 -12.32 -6.23
C LEU A 56 -3.51 -12.98 -4.84
N ALA A 57 -3.44 -12.19 -3.77
CA ALA A 57 -3.50 -12.69 -2.39
C ALA A 57 -4.93 -12.98 -1.89
N ALA A 58 -5.98 -12.59 -2.64
CA ALA A 58 -7.38 -12.75 -2.23
C ALA A 58 -7.79 -14.19 -1.88
N PRO A 59 -7.49 -15.25 -2.68
CA PRO A 59 -7.89 -16.61 -2.34
C PRO A 59 -7.27 -17.09 -1.04
N GLU A 60 -5.98 -16.80 -0.83
CA GLU A 60 -5.25 -17.17 0.38
C GLU A 60 -5.81 -16.45 1.62
N ARG A 61 -6.11 -15.15 1.51
CA ARG A 61 -6.76 -14.41 2.59
C ARG A 61 -8.13 -14.98 2.92
N ALA A 62 -8.93 -15.35 1.92
CA ALA A 62 -10.23 -15.97 2.12
C ALA A 62 -10.12 -17.35 2.81
N ARG A 63 -9.07 -18.12 2.48
CA ARG A 63 -8.76 -19.39 3.17
C ARG A 63 -8.43 -19.15 4.64
N ARG A 64 -7.49 -18.26 4.95
CA ARG A 64 -7.09 -17.94 6.34
C ARG A 64 -8.26 -17.45 7.18
N VAL A 65 -9.15 -16.64 6.61
CA VAL A 65 -10.35 -16.17 7.33
C VAL A 65 -11.30 -17.33 7.65
N ARG A 66 -11.49 -18.27 6.71
CA ARG A 66 -12.30 -19.48 6.92
C ARG A 66 -11.70 -20.37 8.01
N GLU A 67 -10.41 -20.66 7.94
CA GLU A 67 -9.67 -21.44 8.95
C GLU A 67 -9.76 -20.79 10.34
N ARG A 68 -9.55 -19.47 10.43
CA ARG A 68 -9.68 -18.74 11.70
C ARG A 68 -11.08 -18.84 12.29
N ARG A 69 -12.12 -18.79 11.47
CA ARG A 69 -13.52 -18.96 11.91
C ARG A 69 -13.78 -20.38 12.39
N ALA A 70 -13.27 -21.39 11.68
CA ALA A 70 -13.39 -22.79 12.07
C ALA A 70 -12.66 -23.06 13.40
N ALA A 71 -11.42 -22.58 13.55
CA ALA A 71 -10.65 -22.70 14.79
C ALA A 71 -11.36 -22.01 15.97
N ARG A 72 -11.92 -20.81 15.74
CA ARG A 72 -12.70 -20.10 16.76
C ARG A 72 -13.93 -20.89 17.18
N ARG A 73 -14.65 -21.51 16.22
CA ARG A 73 -15.82 -22.36 16.52
C ARG A 73 -15.40 -23.59 17.33
N ALA A 74 -14.38 -24.31 16.88
CA ALA A 74 -13.85 -25.49 17.56
C ALA A 74 -13.41 -25.18 19.01
N HIS A 75 -12.78 -24.02 19.23
CA HIS A 75 -12.41 -23.58 20.58
C HIS A 75 -13.64 -23.35 21.49
N PHE A 76 -14.72 -22.75 20.96
CA PHE A 76 -15.94 -22.55 21.77
C PHE A 76 -16.67 -23.86 22.06
N GLU A 77 -16.70 -24.77 21.09
CA GLU A 77 -17.24 -26.12 21.27
C GLU A 77 -16.43 -26.90 22.32
N SER A 78 -15.09 -26.85 22.27
CA SER A 78 -14.23 -27.57 23.20
C SER A 78 -14.24 -27.01 24.63
N THR A 79 -14.50 -25.71 24.79
CA THR A 79 -14.53 -25.05 26.11
C THR A 79 -15.92 -25.04 26.76
N GLY A 80 -16.94 -25.64 26.14
CA GLY A 80 -18.31 -25.71 26.68
C GLY A 80 -19.03 -24.36 26.76
N ARG A 81 -18.42 -23.27 26.30
CA ARG A 81 -18.98 -21.90 26.38
C ARG A 81 -20.23 -21.67 25.53
N TYR A 82 -20.57 -22.60 24.63
CA TYR A 82 -21.80 -22.55 23.86
C TYR A 82 -23.04 -23.01 24.64
N TRP A 83 -22.84 -23.74 25.75
CA TRP A 83 -23.91 -24.32 26.59
C TRP A 83 -24.07 -23.63 27.95
N ALA A 84 -23.29 -22.57 28.21
CA ALA A 84 -23.28 -21.85 29.50
C ALA A 84 -24.28 -20.67 29.56
N ALA A 85 -25.35 -20.71 28.76
CA ALA A 85 -26.41 -19.71 28.72
C ALA A 85 -27.66 -20.21 29.47
#